data_AF-A0A397TM89-F1
#
_entry.id   AF-A0A397TM89-F1
#
_cell.length_a   1.000
_cell.length_b   1.000
_cell.length_c   1.000
_cell.angle_alpha   90.00
_cell.angle_beta   90.00
_cell.angle_gamma   90.00
#
_symmetry.space_group_name_H-M   'P 1'
#
loop_
_entity.id
_entity.type
_entity.pdbx_description
1 polymer ?
#
loop_
_entity_poly.entity_id
_entity_poly.type
_entity_poly.pdbx_seq_one_letter_code
_entity_poly.pdbx_strand_id
1 'polypeptide(L)'
;LDLVFFVYFVTHIFPTMLLDTYPALVPLTPDLLKSINQWYTENFNDPFFVNTPNWFRGFTYIELLLHLPFFFYVSIGLWKDTASIRLPMLVYSSHVTTTTFACLVELLFTKYEGLTDSQRNLLISFYFPYFLIPLVCMINSFIKLRMMENLSLQRKNK
;
A
#
# COMPACT_ATOMS: atom_id res chain seq x y z
N LEU A 1 14.00 11.84 0.29
CA LEU A 1 13.16 10.70 0.70
C LEU A 1 11.76 11.15 1.11
N ASP A 2 11.62 12.13 2.01
CA ASP A 2 10.28 12.56 2.47
C ASP A 2 9.35 13.05 1.35
N LEU A 3 9.87 13.74 0.32
CA LEU A 3 9.09 14.09 -0.88
C LEU A 3 8.60 12.86 -1.65
N VAL A 4 9.43 11.81 -1.77
CA VAL A 4 9.04 10.56 -2.44
C VAL A 4 7.91 9.88 -1.67
N PHE A 5 8.00 9.84 -0.34
CA PHE A 5 6.93 9.30 0.50
C PHE A 5 5.66 10.15 0.40
N PHE A 6 5.78 11.47 0.37
CA PHE A 6 4.66 12.38 0.21
C PHE A 6 3.92 12.11 -1.10
N VAL A 7 4.66 12.05 -2.21
CA VAL A 7 4.09 11.73 -3.53
C VAL A 7 3.45 10.33 -3.50
N TYR A 8 4.12 9.33 -2.95
CA TYR A 8 3.59 7.97 -2.81
C TYR A 8 2.25 7.92 -2.07
N PHE A 9 2.13 8.59 -0.92
CA PHE A 9 0.89 8.60 -0.13
C PHE A 9 -0.23 9.37 -0.84
N VAL A 10 0.09 10.51 -1.47
CA VAL A 10 -0.92 11.30 -2.20
C VAL A 10 -1.42 10.55 -3.43
N THR A 11 -0.53 9.96 -4.22
CA THR A 11 -0.94 9.23 -5.43
C THR A 11 -1.64 7.93 -5.10
N HIS A 12 -1.38 7.31 -3.94
CA HIS A 12 -2.09 6.09 -3.48
C HIS A 12 -3.56 6.27 -3.22
N ILE A 13 -3.99 7.48 -2.87
CA ILE A 13 -5.40 7.75 -2.56
C ILE A 13 -6.28 7.35 -3.76
N PHE A 14 -5.82 7.60 -4.99
CA PHE A 14 -6.58 7.31 -6.21
C PHE A 14 -6.80 5.81 -6.47
N PRO A 15 -5.77 4.95 -6.59
CA PRO A 15 -5.98 3.51 -6.78
C PRO A 15 -6.73 2.90 -5.61
N THR A 16 -6.48 3.34 -4.36
CA THR A 16 -7.23 2.83 -3.22
C THR A 16 -8.71 3.14 -3.30
N MET A 17 -9.10 4.36 -3.67
CA MET A 17 -10.51 4.72 -3.82
C MET A 17 -11.19 4.10 -5.05
N LEU A 18 -10.46 3.95 -6.16
CA LEU A 18 -11.05 3.58 -7.46
C LEU A 18 -10.97 2.07 -7.75
N LEU A 19 -9.97 1.38 -7.21
CA LEU A 19 -9.69 -0.02 -7.49
C LEU A 19 -9.73 -0.86 -6.22
N ASP A 20 -8.88 -0.58 -5.23
CA ASP A 20 -8.70 -1.47 -4.06
C ASP A 20 -9.97 -1.52 -3.17
N THR A 21 -10.78 -0.48 -3.21
CA THR A 21 -12.07 -0.44 -2.50
C THR A 21 -13.11 -1.40 -3.10
N TYR A 22 -12.98 -1.79 -4.39
CA TYR A 22 -13.97 -2.61 -5.08
C TYR A 22 -14.26 -3.94 -4.37
N PRO A 23 -13.25 -4.79 -4.05
CA PRO A 23 -13.51 -6.08 -3.42
C PRO A 23 -14.10 -5.99 -2.01
N ALA A 24 -13.86 -4.87 -1.31
CA ALA A 24 -14.39 -4.62 0.03
C ALA A 24 -15.89 -4.24 0.01
N LEU A 25 -16.38 -3.62 -1.08
CA LEU A 25 -17.76 -3.14 -1.17
C LEU A 25 -18.73 -4.13 -1.81
N VAL A 26 -18.28 -5.24 -2.39
CA VAL A 26 -19.18 -6.23 -3.01
C VAL A 26 -20.13 -6.82 -1.96
N PRO A 27 -21.46 -6.87 -2.19
CA PRO A 27 -22.19 -6.57 -3.44
C PRO A 27 -22.75 -5.13 -3.56
N LEU A 28 -22.49 -4.26 -2.58
CA LEU A 28 -22.98 -2.88 -2.51
C LEU A 28 -22.17 -1.88 -3.36
N THR A 29 -21.29 -2.38 -4.22
CA THR A 29 -20.36 -1.54 -4.99
C THR A 29 -21.10 -0.62 -5.97
N PRO A 30 -20.78 0.70 -6.01
CA PRO A 30 -21.31 1.63 -7.00
C PRO A 30 -20.93 1.23 -8.44
N ASP A 31 -21.77 1.61 -9.41
CA ASP A 31 -21.58 1.22 -10.81
C ASP A 31 -20.28 1.74 -11.42
N LEU A 32 -19.82 2.93 -11.01
CA LEU A 32 -18.53 3.48 -11.42
C LEU A 32 -17.38 2.51 -11.06
N LEU A 33 -17.35 2.00 -9.82
CA LEU A 33 -16.29 1.09 -9.38
C LEU A 33 -16.40 -0.28 -10.06
N LYS A 34 -17.62 -0.74 -10.37
CA LYS A 34 -17.82 -1.95 -11.19
C LYS A 34 -17.23 -1.78 -12.58
N SER A 35 -17.49 -0.67 -13.26
CA SER A 35 -16.96 -0.40 -14.59
C SER A 35 -15.43 -0.28 -14.59
N ILE A 36 -14.85 0.35 -13.57
CA ILE A 36 -13.39 0.43 -13.40
C ILE A 36 -12.81 -0.97 -13.16
N ASN A 37 -13.39 -1.76 -12.26
CA ASN A 37 -12.92 -3.12 -12.00
C ASN A 37 -13.05 -4.00 -13.24
N GLN A 38 -14.17 -3.90 -13.98
CA GLN A 38 -14.37 -4.62 -15.23
C GLN A 38 -13.27 -4.28 -16.24
N TRP A 39 -13.07 -2.98 -16.52
CA TRP A 39 -11.99 -2.53 -17.40
C TRP A 39 -10.63 -3.06 -16.94
N TYR A 40 -10.33 -2.98 -15.63
CA TYR A 40 -9.07 -3.46 -15.08
C TYR A 40 -8.87 -4.97 -15.29
N THR A 41 -9.88 -5.78 -14.95
CA THR A 41 -9.82 -7.24 -15.11
C THR A 41 -9.73 -7.66 -16.58
N GLU A 42 -10.40 -6.95 -17.50
CA GLU A 42 -10.33 -7.22 -18.94
C GLU A 42 -8.94 -6.91 -19.53
N ASN A 43 -8.27 -5.86 -19.05
CA ASN A 43 -6.96 -5.43 -19.57
C ASN A 43 -5.79 -6.18 -18.93
N PHE A 44 -5.85 -6.46 -17.63
CA PHE A 44 -4.70 -6.95 -16.87
C PHE A 44 -4.88 -8.38 -16.35
N ASN A 45 -6.12 -8.88 -16.28
CA ASN A 45 -6.47 -10.20 -15.77
C ASN A 45 -5.88 -10.48 -14.37
N ASP A 46 -5.84 -9.47 -13.50
CA ASP A 46 -5.31 -9.62 -12.15
C ASP A 46 -6.15 -10.62 -11.34
N PRO A 47 -5.57 -11.75 -10.89
CA PRO A 47 -6.31 -12.78 -10.17
C PRO A 47 -6.95 -12.28 -8.86
N PHE A 48 -6.37 -11.25 -8.23
CA PHE A 48 -6.90 -10.69 -6.99
C PHE A 48 -8.20 -9.91 -7.19
N PHE A 49 -8.48 -9.47 -8.42
CA PHE A 49 -9.68 -8.71 -8.79
C PHE A 49 -10.66 -9.52 -9.66
N VAL A 50 -10.19 -10.57 -10.35
CA VAL A 50 -11.04 -11.51 -11.10
C VAL A 50 -11.79 -12.45 -10.15
N ASN A 51 -11.08 -13.12 -9.25
CA ASN A 51 -11.66 -14.01 -8.26
C ASN A 51 -11.02 -13.78 -6.89
N THR A 52 -11.41 -12.66 -6.28
CA THR A 52 -10.80 -12.13 -5.06
C THR A 52 -10.73 -13.17 -3.94
N PRO A 53 -9.52 -13.62 -3.55
CA PRO A 53 -9.35 -14.50 -2.40
C PRO A 53 -9.77 -13.81 -1.10
N ASN A 54 -10.32 -14.56 -0.15
CA ASN A 54 -10.80 -14.00 1.12
C ASN A 54 -9.69 -13.29 1.93
N TRP A 55 -8.45 -13.78 1.88
CA TRP A 55 -7.33 -13.13 2.55
C TRP A 55 -7.03 -11.75 1.94
N PHE A 56 -7.10 -11.63 0.60
CA PHE A 56 -6.88 -10.37 -0.11
C PHE A 56 -8.03 -9.40 0.16
N ARG A 57 -9.28 -9.90 0.17
CA ARG A 57 -10.44 -9.10 0.60
C ARG A 57 -10.28 -8.57 2.03
N GLY A 58 -9.65 -9.34 2.92
CA GLY A 58 -9.27 -8.87 4.26
C GLY A 58 -8.34 -7.65 4.22
N PHE A 59 -7.34 -7.68 3.33
CA PHE A 59 -6.43 -6.54 3.14
C PHE A 59 -7.13 -5.32 2.57
N THR A 60 -8.06 -5.48 1.62
CA THR A 60 -8.80 -4.35 1.06
C THR A 60 -9.72 -3.67 2.09
N TYR A 61 -10.27 -4.41 3.06
CA TYR A 61 -10.97 -3.81 4.20
C TYR A 61 -10.05 -2.94 5.06
N ILE A 62 -8.84 -3.43 5.33
CA ILE A 62 -7.82 -2.67 6.08
C ILE A 62 -7.41 -1.42 5.30
N GLU A 63 -7.22 -1.53 3.99
CA GLU A 63 -6.88 -0.41 3.13
C GLU A 63 -7.95 0.68 3.17
N LEU A 64 -9.21 0.30 2.99
CA LEU A 64 -10.33 1.25 3.01
C LEU A 64 -10.49 1.93 4.37
N LEU A 65 -10.47 1.15 5.46
CA LEU A 65 -10.83 1.64 6.79
C LEU A 65 -9.66 2.32 7.52
N LEU A 66 -8.43 1.83 7.32
CA LEU A 66 -7.26 2.28 8.05
C LEU A 66 -6.28 3.04 7.16
N HIS A 67 -5.96 2.51 5.97
CA HIS A 67 -4.92 3.13 5.13
C HIS A 67 -5.39 4.44 4.49
N LEU A 68 -6.60 4.46 3.94
CA LEU A 68 -7.13 5.65 3.28
C LEU A 68 -7.13 6.90 4.18
N PRO A 69 -7.71 6.90 5.41
CA PRO A 69 -7.59 8.06 6.31
C PRO A 69 -6.14 8.34 6.73
N PHE A 70 -5.33 7.29 6.87
CA PHE A 70 -3.91 7.42 7.21
C PHE A 70 -3.09 8.13 6.12
N PHE A 71 -3.40 7.93 4.84
CA PHE A 71 -2.73 8.60 3.73
C PHE A 71 -2.87 10.12 3.83
N PHE A 72 -4.07 10.61 4.15
CA PHE A 72 -4.30 12.03 4.38
C PHE A 72 -3.49 12.54 5.59
N TYR A 73 -3.55 11.83 6.71
CA TYR A 73 -2.82 12.18 7.93
C TYR A 73 -1.31 12.30 7.69
N VAL A 74 -0.69 11.29 7.06
CA VAL A 74 0.75 11.29 6.79
C VAL A 74 1.13 12.31 5.73
N SER A 75 0.33 12.51 4.69
CA SER A 75 0.60 13.52 3.67
C SER A 75 0.66 14.92 4.29
N ILE A 76 -0.29 15.27 5.17
CA ILE A 76 -0.27 16.54 5.90
C ILE A 76 0.95 16.64 6.80
N GLY A 77 1.29 15.58 7.52
CA GLY A 77 2.46 15.57 8.40
C GLY A 77 3.78 15.69 7.65
N LEU A 78 3.92 15.06 6.47
CA LEU A 78 5.10 15.18 5.61
C LEU A 78 5.21 16.59 5.03
N TRP A 79 4.10 17.20 4.61
CA TRP A 79 4.07 18.60 4.17
C TRP A 79 4.55 19.55 5.28
N LYS A 80 4.11 19.30 6.52
CA LYS A 80 4.44 20.12 7.70
C LYS A 80 5.75 19.71 8.40
N ASP A 81 6.53 18.80 7.80
CA ASP A 81 7.75 18.21 8.39
C ASP A 81 7.59 17.80 9.87
N THR A 82 6.48 17.16 10.20
CA THR A 82 6.13 16.83 11.59
C THR A 82 6.81 15.52 12.03
N ALA A 83 7.55 15.54 13.14
CA ALA A 83 8.26 14.35 13.64
C ALA A 83 7.34 13.23 14.16
N SER A 84 6.12 13.55 14.62
CA SER A 84 5.20 12.57 15.21
C SER A 84 4.70 11.51 14.22
N ILE A 85 4.81 11.75 12.91
CA ILE A 85 4.37 10.79 11.89
C ILE A 85 5.34 9.63 11.70
N ARG A 86 6.57 9.71 12.20
CA ARG A 86 7.60 8.70 11.93
C ARG A 86 7.25 7.33 12.51
N LEU A 87 6.70 7.27 13.72
CA LEU A 87 6.25 6.02 14.32
C LEU A 87 5.03 5.43 13.58
N PRO A 88 3.96 6.19 13.31
CA PRO A 88 2.87 5.70 12.48
C PRO A 88 3.32 5.25 11.08
N MET A 89 4.20 6.01 10.41
CA MET A 89 4.79 5.62 9.12
C MET A 89 5.54 4.30 9.21
N LEU A 90 6.31 4.06 10.28
CA LEU A 90 6.99 2.79 10.51
C LEU A 90 5.99 1.64 10.58
N VAL A 91 4.95 1.76 11.40
CA VAL A 91 3.93 0.70 11.57
C VAL A 91 3.20 0.40 10.26
N TYR A 92 2.71 1.45 9.58
CA TYR A 92 2.04 1.31 8.29
C TYR A 92 2.95 0.63 7.25
N SER A 93 4.19 1.13 7.12
CA SER A 93 5.08 0.64 6.08
C SER A 93 5.53 -0.79 6.33
N SER A 94 5.72 -1.21 7.58
CA SER A 94 5.93 -2.62 7.92
C SER A 94 4.75 -3.48 7.48
N HIS A 95 3.52 -3.06 7.79
CA HIS A 95 2.32 -3.80 7.40
C HIS A 95 2.19 -3.91 5.87
N VAL A 96 2.29 -2.80 5.13
CA VAL A 96 2.14 -2.81 3.67
C VAL A 96 3.28 -3.56 2.98
N THR A 97 4.50 -3.48 3.48
CA THR A 97 5.58 -4.33 2.97
C THR A 97 5.23 -5.82 3.11
N THR A 98 4.66 -6.24 4.24
CA THR A 98 4.27 -7.64 4.45
C THR A 98 3.11 -8.07 3.55
N THR A 99 2.04 -7.28 3.45
CA THR A 99 0.86 -7.64 2.64
C THR A 99 1.21 -7.66 1.15
N THR A 100 1.91 -6.65 0.64
CA THR A 100 2.32 -6.61 -0.78
C THR A 100 3.34 -7.70 -1.11
N PHE A 101 4.22 -8.06 -0.17
CA PHE A 101 5.11 -9.21 -0.35
C PHE A 101 4.33 -10.51 -0.52
N ALA A 102 3.26 -10.73 0.24
CA ALA A 102 2.38 -11.89 0.06
C ALA A 102 1.76 -11.91 -1.35
N CYS A 103 1.27 -10.77 -1.85
CA CYS A 103 0.77 -10.65 -3.22
C CYS A 103 1.85 -10.96 -4.27
N LEU A 104 3.07 -10.47 -4.09
CA LEU A 104 4.20 -10.75 -5.00
C LEU A 104 4.57 -12.23 -5.01
N VAL A 105 4.65 -12.88 -3.85
CA VAL A 105 4.92 -14.32 -3.73
C VAL A 105 3.84 -15.11 -4.45
N GLU A 106 2.57 -14.77 -4.23
CA GLU A 106 1.44 -15.42 -4.90
C GLU A 106 1.52 -15.24 -6.43
N LEU A 107 1.82 -14.04 -6.93
CA LEU A 107 2.05 -13.79 -8.35
C LEU A 107 3.31 -14.46 -8.92
N LEU A 108 4.29 -14.85 -8.10
CA LEU A 108 5.51 -15.52 -8.56
C LEU A 108 5.34 -17.04 -8.60
N PHE A 109 4.65 -17.61 -7.62
CA PHE A 109 4.64 -19.06 -7.39
C PHE A 109 3.30 -19.74 -7.69
N THR A 110 2.18 -19.00 -7.70
CA THR A 110 0.85 -19.58 -7.94
C THR A 110 0.47 -19.49 -9.41
N LYS A 111 0.08 -20.62 -10.01
CA LYS A 111 -0.42 -20.67 -11.38
C LYS A 111 -1.91 -20.35 -11.39
N TYR A 112 -2.27 -19.30 -12.11
CA TYR A 112 -3.65 -18.89 -12.33
C TYR A 112 -4.05 -19.25 -13.76
N GLU A 113 -5.17 -19.95 -13.92
CA GLU A 113 -5.71 -20.26 -15.24
C GLU A 113 -6.07 -18.97 -15.98
N GLY A 114 -5.67 -18.87 -17.25
CA GLY A 114 -5.90 -17.68 -18.08
C GLY A 114 -4.94 -16.51 -17.86
N LEU A 115 -4.08 -16.53 -16.84
CA LEU A 115 -3.06 -15.49 -16.64
C LEU A 115 -1.80 -15.81 -17.46
N THR A 116 -1.55 -15.02 -18.51
CA THR A 116 -0.34 -15.18 -19.34
C THR A 116 0.93 -14.72 -18.63
N ASP A 117 2.10 -15.21 -19.07
CA ASP A 117 3.39 -14.80 -18.49
C ASP A 117 3.66 -13.29 -18.67
N SER A 118 3.24 -12.71 -19.79
CA SER A 118 3.36 -11.27 -20.02
C SER A 118 2.49 -10.46 -19.06
N GLN A 119 1.24 -10.86 -18.83
CA GLN A 119 0.37 -10.24 -17.83
C GLN A 119 0.94 -10.40 -16.42
N ARG A 120 1.42 -11.59 -16.08
CA ARG A 120 2.06 -11.84 -14.78
C ARG A 120 3.25 -10.91 -14.53
N ASN A 121 4.16 -10.81 -15.50
CA ASN A 121 5.34 -9.93 -15.37
C ASN A 121 4.93 -8.45 -15.27
N LEU A 122 3.87 -8.05 -15.99
CA LEU A 122 3.31 -6.71 -15.90
C LEU A 122 2.71 -6.44 -14.50
N LEU A 123 1.92 -7.38 -13.96
CA LEU A 123 1.39 -7.28 -12.60
C LEU A 123 2.52 -7.21 -11.57
N ILE A 124 3.52 -8.09 -11.63
CA ILE A 124 4.68 -8.02 -10.74
C ILE A 124 5.34 -6.62 -10.81
N SER A 125 5.44 -6.04 -12.01
CA SER A 125 5.97 -4.70 -12.20
C SER A 125 5.07 -3.61 -11.57
N PHE A 126 3.76 -3.82 -11.50
CA PHE A 126 2.84 -2.95 -10.77
C PHE A 126 2.99 -3.08 -9.25
N TYR A 127 2.98 -4.31 -8.71
CA TYR A 127 3.06 -4.57 -7.26
C TYR A 127 4.44 -4.25 -6.68
N PHE A 128 5.52 -4.38 -7.45
CA PHE A 128 6.88 -4.24 -6.93
C PHE A 128 7.20 -2.84 -6.36
N PRO A 129 6.87 -1.71 -7.03
CA PRO A 129 6.97 -0.38 -6.42
C PRO A 129 6.18 -0.23 -5.11
N TYR A 130 4.98 -0.82 -5.04
CA TYR A 130 4.12 -0.85 -3.85
C TYR A 130 4.69 -1.70 -2.71
N PHE A 131 5.68 -2.55 -2.97
CA PHE A 131 6.47 -3.24 -1.97
C PHE A 131 7.72 -2.44 -1.58
N LEU A 132 8.46 -1.97 -2.58
CA LEU A 132 9.79 -1.38 -2.41
C LEU A 132 9.72 -0.03 -1.70
N ILE A 133 8.77 0.84 -2.06
CA ILE A 133 8.67 2.18 -1.46
C ILE A 133 8.31 2.07 0.04
N PRO A 134 7.31 1.26 0.45
CA PRO A 134 7.07 0.97 1.86
C PRO A 134 8.27 0.37 2.58
N LEU A 135 9.01 -0.56 1.97
CA LEU A 135 10.21 -1.15 2.58
C LEU A 135 11.27 -0.07 2.89
N VAL A 136 11.51 0.83 1.95
CA VAL A 136 12.42 1.97 2.15
C VAL A 136 11.87 2.95 3.19
N CYS A 137 10.55 3.20 3.19
CA CYS A 137 9.87 4.03 4.18
C CYS A 137 10.01 3.48 5.61
N MET A 138 9.89 2.16 5.77
CA MET A 138 10.05 1.45 7.03
C MET A 138 11.46 1.66 7.58
N ILE A 139 12.47 1.37 6.77
CA ILE A 139 13.88 1.52 7.16
C ILE A 139 14.20 2.98 7.52
N ASN A 140 13.80 3.93 6.68
CA ASN A 140 14.03 5.36 6.93
C ASN A 140 13.33 5.84 8.21
N SER A 141 12.09 5.42 8.44
CA SER A 141 11.34 5.81 9.64
C SER A 141 11.96 5.24 10.91
N PHE A 142 12.42 3.98 10.88
CA PHE A 142 13.16 3.36 11.98
C PHE A 142 14.44 4.13 12.31
N ILE A 143 15.26 4.44 11.30
CA ILE A 143 16.51 5.20 11.49
C ILE A 143 16.22 6.57 12.12
N LYS A 144 15.25 7.32 11.59
CA LYS A 144 14.88 8.64 12.13
C LYS A 144 14.41 8.56 13.58
N LEU A 145 13.60 7.56 13.94
CA LEU A 145 13.15 7.35 15.32
C LEU A 145 14.31 7.09 16.28
N ARG A 146 15.25 6.20 15.91
CA ARG A 146 16.43 5.92 16.74
C ARG A 146 17.32 7.15 16.92
N MET A 147 17.47 7.96 15.87
CA MET A 147 18.22 9.22 15.97
C MET A 147 17.55 10.20 16.95
N MET A 148 16.23 10.37 16.88
CA MET A 148 15.48 11.25 17.79
C MET A 148 15.54 10.77 19.23
N GLU A 149 15.44 9.46 19.45
CA GLU A 149 15.60 8.83 20.77
C GLU A 149 16.99 9.12 21.36
N ASN A 150 18.06 8.88 20.60
CA ASN A 150 19.42 9.14 21.04
C ASN A 150 19.65 10.62 21.41
N LEU A 151 19.13 11.55 20.59
CA LEU A 151 19.21 12.98 20.87
C LEU A 151 18.46 13.37 22.16
N SER A 152 17.32 12.74 22.41
CA SER A 152 16.54 12.98 23.63
C SER A 152 17.28 12.52 24.89
N LEU A 153 17.98 11.38 24.81
CA LEU A 153 18.79 10.85 25.92
C LEU A 153 20.00 11.74 26.21
N GLN A 154 20.70 12.22 25.18
CA GLN A 154 21.81 13.16 25.35
C GLN A 154 21.39 14.48 26.00
N ARG A 155 20.19 14.97 25.72
CA ARG A 155 19.64 16.19 26.34
C ARG A 155 19.25 15.99 27.80
N LYS A 156 18.83 14.78 28.20
CA LYS A 156 18.48 14.46 29.59
C LYS A 156 19.72 14.29 30.49
N ASN A 157 20.85 13.91 29.89
CA ASN A 157 22.12 13.69 30.60
C ASN A 157 23.02 14.94 30.67
N LYS A 158 22.55 16.09 30.18
CA LYS A 158 23.20 17.40 30.29
C LYS A 158 22.42 18.27 31.27
#